data_AF-A0A4Q3XYD0-F1
#
_entry.id   AF-A0A4Q3XYD0-F1
#
_cell.length_a   1.000
_cell.length_b   1.000
_cell.length_c   1.000
_cell.angle_alpha   90.00
_cell.angle_beta   90.00
_cell.angle_gamma   90.00
#
_symmetry.space_group_name_H-M   'P 1'
#
loop_
_entity.id
_entity.type
_entity.pdbx_description
1 polymer ?
#
loop_
_entity_poly.entity_id
_entity_poly.type
_entity_poly.pdbx_seq_one_letter_code
_entity_poly.pdbx_strand_id
1 'polypeptide(L)'
;MTVSSTLDEIVTLQGLHSSLDTPAMKARGQLVRETLKAELSEWRIPIATAFGRYGDDLEVKGSDGTGLKALVPWARLYSRRMSPAPTKGWYLVYLFHPDAAGVSLCLSHGSTTPEDGNFKGISRADAAELVSWAQSVLKNEFGPEENVLNGIKLGKQRLAAAYERTTVFSKFYAANSIPDDEDLVADICQFANALAKLYRAQDAGVVPGSAGAEVVEVLQLAEDMAAPFQQPLRGQGWGLDGPERRAVELRAMKVAEDWLTREGFNFTDVSASDSCDFRARRDGSDWIIEVKGTTGGPKSILVTRNEVALHRASHPLNALLVVHGIKLGKNGAATGGSLLAISPWLLDDNRLEATSYEYRLS
;
A
#
# COMPACT_ATOMS: atom_id res chain seq x y z
N MET A 1 -19.18 12.04 -22.65
CA MET A 1 -18.02 12.51 -23.44
C MET A 1 -16.92 11.48 -23.22
N THR A 2 -15.66 11.76 -23.54
CA THR A 2 -14.55 10.95 -23.00
C THR A 2 -14.15 11.54 -21.65
N VAL A 3 -13.62 10.75 -20.72
CA VAL A 3 -13.13 11.30 -19.45
C VAL A 3 -12.05 12.35 -19.71
N SER A 4 -11.15 12.10 -20.67
CA SER A 4 -10.12 13.03 -21.13
C SER A 4 -10.70 14.41 -21.54
N SER A 5 -11.75 14.44 -22.37
CA SER A 5 -12.37 15.70 -22.80
C SER A 5 -13.16 16.39 -21.69
N THR A 6 -13.83 15.63 -20.80
CA THR A 6 -14.47 16.20 -19.60
C THR A 6 -13.44 16.81 -18.64
N LEU A 7 -12.28 16.17 -18.44
CA LEU A 7 -11.20 16.72 -17.61
C LEU A 7 -10.66 18.04 -18.21
N ASP A 8 -10.43 18.09 -19.52
CA ASP A 8 -9.89 19.29 -20.19
C ASP A 8 -10.90 20.46 -20.20
N GLU A 9 -12.20 20.18 -20.35
CA GLU A 9 -13.25 21.21 -20.20
C GLU A 9 -13.33 21.75 -18.76
N ILE A 10 -13.20 20.89 -17.74
CA ILE A 10 -13.15 21.34 -16.33
C ILE A 10 -11.90 22.20 -16.09
N VAL A 11 -10.73 21.83 -16.63
CA VAL A 11 -9.49 22.62 -16.54
C VAL A 11 -9.64 23.96 -17.27
N THR A 12 -10.27 24.00 -18.43
CA THR A 12 -10.57 25.23 -19.17
C THR A 12 -11.47 26.16 -18.35
N LEU A 13 -12.54 25.63 -17.76
CA LEU A 13 -13.47 26.41 -16.91
C LEU A 13 -12.86 26.79 -15.56
N GLN A 14 -11.86 26.05 -15.07
CA GLN A 14 -11.08 26.38 -13.88
C GLN A 14 -10.30 27.69 -14.07
N GLY A 15 -9.85 28.01 -15.29
CA GLY A 15 -9.22 29.29 -15.62
C GLY A 15 -10.14 30.51 -15.48
N LEU A 16 -11.45 30.27 -15.40
CA LEU A 16 -12.49 31.28 -15.17
C LEU A 16 -13.01 31.27 -13.72
N HIS A 17 -12.20 30.78 -12.76
CA HIS A 17 -12.62 30.63 -11.36
C HIS A 17 -13.15 31.94 -10.77
N SER A 18 -14.32 31.83 -10.15
CA SER A 18 -14.89 32.81 -9.23
C SER A 18 -15.44 32.04 -8.04
N SER A 19 -15.43 32.63 -6.85
CA SER A 19 -16.13 32.06 -5.69
C SER A 19 -17.66 32.17 -5.81
N LEU A 20 -18.17 32.97 -6.76
CA LEU A 20 -19.58 33.17 -7.05
C LEU A 20 -20.10 32.19 -8.12
N ASP A 21 -21.40 31.96 -8.13
CA ASP A 21 -22.08 30.99 -9.01
C ASP A 21 -22.32 31.55 -10.44
N THR A 22 -21.23 31.92 -11.12
CA THR A 22 -21.24 32.39 -12.51
C THR A 22 -21.65 31.27 -13.48
N PRO A 23 -22.06 31.57 -14.74
CA PRO A 23 -22.36 30.53 -15.73
C PRO A 23 -21.22 29.52 -15.94
N ALA A 24 -19.96 29.99 -15.95
CA ALA A 24 -18.78 29.12 -16.04
C ALA A 24 -18.63 28.20 -14.81
N MET A 25 -18.88 28.72 -13.60
CA MET A 25 -18.83 27.91 -12.38
C MET A 25 -20.01 26.93 -12.25
N LYS A 26 -21.17 27.25 -12.82
CA LYS A 26 -22.30 26.31 -12.96
C LYS A 26 -21.94 25.14 -13.87
N ALA A 27 -21.40 25.42 -15.05
CA ALA A 27 -20.92 24.42 -15.99
C ALA A 27 -19.83 23.54 -15.36
N ARG A 28 -18.76 24.14 -14.81
CA ARG A 28 -17.69 23.43 -14.09
C ARG A 28 -18.24 22.52 -12.99
N GLY A 29 -19.20 23.02 -12.22
CA GLY A 29 -19.86 22.27 -11.16
C GLY A 29 -20.70 21.10 -11.65
N GLN A 30 -21.41 21.24 -12.77
CA GLN A 30 -22.16 20.16 -13.40
C GLN A 30 -21.23 19.07 -13.93
N LEU A 31 -20.16 19.45 -14.63
CA LEU A 31 -19.15 18.51 -15.13
C LEU A 31 -18.49 17.72 -13.98
N VAL A 32 -18.05 18.41 -12.91
CA VAL A 32 -17.39 17.77 -11.77
C VAL A 32 -18.32 16.85 -10.98
N ARG A 33 -19.56 17.28 -10.68
CA ARG A 33 -20.46 16.53 -9.79
C ARG A 33 -21.22 15.41 -10.49
N GLU A 34 -21.60 15.62 -11.76
CA GLU A 34 -22.48 14.71 -12.50
C GLU A 34 -21.75 14.01 -13.66
N THR A 35 -21.19 14.76 -14.61
CA THR A 35 -20.60 14.19 -15.86
C THR A 35 -19.40 13.29 -15.58
N LEU A 36 -18.34 13.85 -14.99
CA LEU A 36 -17.11 13.13 -14.65
C LEU A 36 -17.40 11.98 -13.67
N LYS A 37 -18.35 12.17 -12.75
CA LYS A 37 -18.81 11.11 -11.84
C LYS A 37 -19.41 9.94 -12.62
N ALA A 38 -20.28 10.22 -13.59
CA ALA A 38 -20.92 9.19 -14.42
C ALA A 38 -19.88 8.44 -15.26
N GLU A 39 -19.01 9.17 -15.95
CA GLU A 39 -17.99 8.59 -16.85
C GLU A 39 -16.98 7.72 -16.05
N LEU A 40 -16.47 8.20 -14.91
CA LEU A 40 -15.64 7.38 -14.01
C LEU A 40 -16.40 6.17 -13.42
N SER A 41 -17.74 6.20 -13.38
CA SER A 41 -18.55 5.05 -12.97
C SER A 41 -18.74 4.02 -14.08
N GLU A 42 -18.51 4.37 -15.34
CA GLU A 42 -18.46 3.38 -16.44
C GLU A 42 -17.20 2.51 -16.34
N TRP A 43 -16.10 3.08 -15.85
CA TRP A 43 -14.86 2.36 -15.51
C TRP A 43 -14.94 1.59 -14.18
N ARG A 44 -16.13 1.47 -13.56
CA ARG A 44 -16.29 0.80 -12.25
C ARG A 44 -15.74 -0.63 -12.23
N ILE A 45 -15.84 -1.39 -13.33
CA ILE A 45 -15.35 -2.79 -13.36
C ILE A 45 -13.82 -2.85 -13.16
N PRO A 46 -12.97 -2.31 -14.06
CA PRO A 46 -11.52 -2.39 -13.88
C PRO A 46 -11.03 -1.70 -12.60
N ILE A 47 -11.66 -0.59 -12.19
CA ILE A 47 -11.31 0.08 -10.93
C ILE A 47 -11.69 -0.78 -9.72
N ALA A 48 -12.89 -1.37 -9.66
CA ALA A 48 -13.28 -2.25 -8.56
C ALA A 48 -12.41 -3.51 -8.49
N THR A 49 -11.99 -4.06 -9.63
CA THR A 49 -11.02 -5.17 -9.67
C THR A 49 -9.68 -4.75 -9.06
N ALA A 50 -9.15 -3.58 -9.38
CA ALA A 50 -7.90 -3.06 -8.79
C ALA A 50 -8.04 -2.67 -7.29
N PHE A 51 -9.25 -2.30 -6.83
CA PHE A 51 -9.54 -2.17 -5.40
C PHE A 51 -9.61 -3.53 -4.67
N GLY A 52 -9.59 -4.67 -5.39
CA GLY A 52 -9.71 -6.00 -4.83
C GLY A 52 -10.96 -6.15 -3.96
N ARG A 53 -10.79 -6.66 -2.73
CA ARG A 53 -11.90 -6.83 -1.78
C ARG A 53 -12.63 -5.53 -1.37
N TYR A 54 -12.09 -4.36 -1.71
CA TYR A 54 -12.68 -3.04 -1.42
C TYR A 54 -13.46 -2.43 -2.60
N GLY A 55 -13.55 -3.14 -3.73
CA GLY A 55 -14.25 -2.68 -4.92
C GLY A 55 -15.78 -2.88 -4.87
N ASP A 56 -16.27 -3.68 -3.94
CA ASP A 56 -17.69 -4.00 -3.78
C ASP A 56 -18.54 -2.76 -3.44
N ASP A 57 -18.01 -1.89 -2.57
CA ASP A 57 -18.63 -0.64 -2.15
C ASP A 57 -17.98 0.63 -2.73
N LEU A 58 -17.22 0.48 -3.81
CA LEU A 58 -16.61 1.58 -4.58
C LEU A 58 -17.66 2.63 -4.99
N GLU A 59 -17.40 3.88 -4.64
CA GLU A 59 -18.23 5.04 -4.97
C GLU A 59 -17.38 6.19 -5.55
N VAL A 60 -17.96 6.93 -6.50
CA VAL A 60 -17.38 8.16 -7.08
C VAL A 60 -18.19 9.37 -6.62
N LYS A 61 -17.51 10.44 -6.18
CA LYS A 61 -18.15 11.68 -5.72
C LYS A 61 -17.39 12.92 -6.18
N GLY A 62 -18.08 13.81 -6.90
CA GLY A 62 -17.57 15.15 -7.23
C GLY A 62 -17.97 16.23 -6.23
N SER A 63 -17.20 17.33 -6.20
CA SER A 63 -17.54 18.56 -5.50
C SER A 63 -16.84 19.77 -6.11
N ASP A 64 -17.60 20.85 -6.33
CA ASP A 64 -17.12 22.18 -6.70
C ASP A 64 -17.30 23.21 -5.56
N GLY A 65 -17.53 22.74 -4.33
CA GLY A 65 -17.82 23.57 -3.15
C GLY A 65 -19.32 23.74 -2.86
N THR A 66 -19.69 23.70 -1.58
CA THR A 66 -21.07 23.94 -1.13
C THR A 66 -21.27 25.43 -0.89
N GLY A 67 -22.17 26.06 -1.65
CA GLY A 67 -22.38 27.51 -1.61
C GLY A 67 -21.32 28.25 -2.41
N LEU A 68 -20.24 28.72 -1.76
CA LEU A 68 -19.12 29.34 -2.45
C LEU A 68 -18.33 28.29 -3.26
N LYS A 69 -17.95 28.69 -4.47
CA LYS A 69 -17.28 27.81 -5.44
C LYS A 69 -15.82 27.59 -5.08
N ALA A 70 -15.48 26.32 -4.88
CA ALA A 70 -14.15 25.87 -4.49
C ALA A 70 -13.08 26.32 -5.49
N LEU A 71 -11.96 26.77 -4.93
CA LEU A 71 -10.74 27.10 -5.67
C LEU A 71 -10.09 25.84 -6.27
N VAL A 72 -10.16 24.73 -5.53
CA VAL A 72 -9.79 23.37 -5.98
C VAL A 72 -11.07 22.53 -5.98
N PRO A 73 -11.81 22.44 -7.10
CA PRO A 73 -12.84 21.42 -7.24
C PRO A 73 -12.18 20.04 -7.35
N TRP A 74 -12.95 18.98 -7.13
CA TRP A 74 -12.42 17.63 -7.11
C TRP A 74 -13.44 16.55 -7.43
N ALA A 75 -12.96 15.39 -7.90
CA ALA A 75 -13.73 14.15 -8.00
C ALA A 75 -12.94 13.01 -7.35
N ARG A 76 -13.51 12.35 -6.33
CA ARG A 76 -12.86 11.29 -5.55
C ARG A 76 -13.46 9.91 -5.82
N LEU A 77 -12.64 8.87 -5.76
CA LEU A 77 -13.00 7.45 -5.85
C LEU A 77 -12.54 6.74 -4.58
N TYR A 78 -13.43 5.96 -3.95
CA TYR A 78 -13.20 5.42 -2.61
C TYR A 78 -14.09 4.22 -2.29
N SER A 79 -13.64 3.38 -1.36
CA SER A 79 -14.50 2.41 -0.67
C SER A 79 -15.33 3.13 0.40
N ARG A 80 -16.66 2.96 0.40
CA ARG A 80 -17.56 3.66 1.33
C ARG A 80 -17.27 3.35 2.80
N ARG A 81 -16.93 2.11 3.14
CA ARG A 81 -16.55 1.73 4.52
C ARG A 81 -15.21 2.33 4.94
N MET A 82 -14.24 2.41 4.02
CA MET A 82 -12.88 2.88 4.35
C MET A 82 -12.77 4.41 4.34
N SER A 83 -13.53 5.11 3.50
CA SER A 83 -13.57 6.57 3.45
C SER A 83 -15.01 7.15 3.35
N PRO A 84 -15.80 7.03 4.44
CA PRO A 84 -17.21 7.42 4.44
C PRO A 84 -17.45 8.93 4.26
N ALA A 85 -16.41 9.75 4.38
CA ALA A 85 -16.46 11.19 4.13
C ALA A 85 -15.16 11.67 3.46
N PRO A 86 -15.16 12.77 2.68
CA PRO A 86 -13.93 13.37 2.14
C PRO A 86 -12.92 13.80 3.23
N THR A 87 -13.37 13.89 4.47
CA THR A 87 -12.59 14.27 5.65
C THR A 87 -12.14 13.06 6.49
N LYS A 88 -12.35 11.81 6.02
CA LYS A 88 -12.00 10.60 6.78
C LYS A 88 -11.52 9.48 5.85
N GLY A 89 -10.36 8.90 6.15
CA GLY A 89 -9.79 7.77 5.42
C GLY A 89 -9.07 8.16 4.13
N TRP A 90 -8.47 7.15 3.50
CA TRP A 90 -7.74 7.25 2.23
C TRP A 90 -8.67 7.13 1.03
N TYR A 91 -8.36 7.86 -0.04
CA TYR A 91 -9.12 7.85 -1.30
C TYR A 91 -8.24 8.27 -2.48
N LEU A 92 -8.69 7.93 -3.69
CA LEU A 92 -8.17 8.54 -4.92
C LEU A 92 -8.92 9.84 -5.19
N VAL A 93 -8.26 10.84 -5.75
CA VAL A 93 -8.91 12.11 -6.11
C VAL A 93 -8.25 12.80 -7.30
N TYR A 94 -9.07 13.24 -8.24
CA TYR A 94 -8.70 14.26 -9.22
C TYR A 94 -8.78 15.64 -8.57
N LEU A 95 -7.66 16.34 -8.49
CA LEU A 95 -7.54 17.72 -8.01
C LEU A 95 -7.24 18.65 -9.19
N PHE A 96 -8.18 19.56 -9.51
CA PHE A 96 -8.00 20.55 -10.57
C PHE A 96 -7.19 21.73 -10.04
N HIS A 97 -6.12 22.10 -10.75
CA HIS A 97 -5.15 23.08 -10.24
C HIS A 97 -5.74 24.49 -10.24
N PRO A 98 -5.55 25.29 -9.16
CA PRO A 98 -6.13 26.65 -9.05
C PRO A 98 -5.80 27.60 -10.20
N ASP A 99 -4.63 27.44 -10.82
CA ASP A 99 -4.10 28.25 -11.93
C ASP A 99 -4.48 27.70 -13.32
N ALA A 100 -5.30 26.65 -13.37
CA ALA A 100 -5.69 25.93 -14.60
C ALA A 100 -4.52 25.35 -15.40
N ALA A 101 -3.36 25.10 -14.76
CA ALA A 101 -2.24 24.41 -15.42
C ALA A 101 -2.56 22.96 -15.81
N GLY A 102 -3.56 22.33 -15.17
CA GLY A 102 -3.97 20.96 -15.43
C GLY A 102 -4.77 20.34 -14.28
N VAL A 103 -4.77 19.01 -14.24
CA VAL A 103 -5.42 18.20 -13.20
C VAL A 103 -4.48 17.10 -12.72
N SER A 104 -4.49 16.78 -11.43
CA SER A 104 -3.71 15.66 -10.87
C SER A 104 -4.60 14.54 -10.35
N LEU A 105 -4.35 13.30 -10.78
CA LEU A 105 -4.80 12.11 -10.05
C LEU A 105 -3.90 11.94 -8.82
N CYS A 106 -4.50 11.83 -7.64
CA CYS A 106 -3.81 11.81 -6.36
C CYS A 106 -4.25 10.64 -5.50
N LEU A 107 -3.32 10.09 -4.71
CA LEU A 107 -3.62 9.25 -3.56
C LEU A 107 -3.51 10.12 -2.30
N SER A 108 -4.63 10.34 -1.61
CA SER A 108 -4.71 11.32 -0.51
C SER A 108 -5.50 10.81 0.68
N HIS A 109 -5.25 11.40 1.86
CA HIS A 109 -6.09 11.24 3.06
C HIS A 109 -6.94 12.49 3.32
N GLY A 110 -8.05 12.31 4.05
CA GLY A 110 -8.84 13.40 4.61
C GLY A 110 -7.98 14.37 5.43
N SER A 111 -8.05 15.67 5.10
CA SER A 111 -7.17 16.72 5.65
C SER A 111 -7.77 17.52 6.82
N THR A 112 -9.01 17.21 7.21
CA THR A 112 -9.72 17.84 8.33
C THR A 112 -10.46 16.81 9.15
N THR A 113 -10.70 17.09 10.43
CA THR A 113 -11.60 16.33 11.29
C THR A 113 -12.75 17.23 11.76
N PRO A 114 -13.96 16.69 11.96
CA PRO A 114 -15.02 17.41 12.67
C PRO A 114 -14.67 17.50 14.17
N GLU A 115 -14.63 18.71 14.71
CA GLU A 115 -14.45 19.00 16.14
C GLU A 115 -15.40 20.14 16.51
N ASP A 116 -16.28 19.91 17.49
CA ASP A 116 -17.28 20.87 18.00
C ASP A 116 -18.11 21.61 16.92
N GLY A 117 -18.54 20.89 15.90
CA GLY A 117 -19.33 21.43 14.77
C GLY A 117 -18.53 22.23 13.74
N ASN A 118 -17.22 22.40 13.94
CA ASN A 118 -16.29 23.02 13.01
C ASN A 118 -15.40 21.97 12.33
N PHE A 119 -14.78 22.36 11.21
CA PHE A 119 -13.73 21.55 10.56
C PHE A 119 -12.36 22.06 10.95
N LYS A 120 -11.61 21.26 11.70
CA LYS A 120 -10.22 21.54 12.06
C LYS A 120 -9.30 20.78 11.12
N GLY A 121 -8.26 21.44 10.60
CA GLY A 121 -7.23 20.75 9.84
C GLY A 121 -6.46 19.79 10.73
N ILE A 122 -6.13 18.60 10.23
CA ILE A 122 -5.18 17.72 10.95
C ILE A 122 -3.85 18.46 11.17
N SER A 123 -3.14 18.15 12.25
CA SER A 123 -1.91 18.88 12.58
C SER A 123 -0.83 18.60 11.54
N ARG A 124 0.19 19.47 11.45
CA ARG A 124 1.32 19.23 10.54
C ARG A 124 2.11 17.98 10.92
N ALA A 125 2.13 17.61 12.21
CA ALA A 125 2.80 16.40 12.67
C ALA A 125 2.01 15.17 12.25
N ASP A 126 0.71 15.10 12.59
CA ASP A 126 -0.17 13.98 12.25
C ASP A 126 -0.23 13.76 10.72
N ALA A 127 -0.29 14.84 9.94
CA ALA A 127 -0.22 14.77 8.48
C ALA A 127 1.10 14.15 7.98
N ALA A 128 2.23 14.55 8.55
CA ALA A 128 3.54 14.01 8.18
C ALA A 128 3.70 12.56 8.62
N GLU A 129 3.18 12.16 9.78
CA GLU A 129 3.17 10.77 10.25
C GLU A 129 2.27 9.89 9.37
N LEU A 130 1.07 10.34 9.01
CA LEU A 130 0.15 9.64 8.12
C LEU A 130 0.74 9.46 6.71
N VAL A 131 1.33 10.52 6.13
CA VAL A 131 1.97 10.43 4.81
C VAL A 131 3.23 9.57 4.86
N SER A 132 4.07 9.70 5.89
CA SER A 132 5.26 8.86 6.07
C SER A 132 4.90 7.38 6.27
N TRP A 133 3.83 7.09 7.01
CA TRP A 133 3.28 5.74 7.11
C TRP A 133 2.85 5.23 5.73
N ALA A 134 2.02 6.01 5.03
CA ALA A 134 1.54 5.62 3.71
C ALA A 134 2.68 5.42 2.71
N GLN A 135 3.73 6.26 2.73
CA GLN A 135 4.96 6.08 1.94
C GLN A 135 5.81 4.88 2.37
N SER A 136 5.66 4.38 3.61
CA SER A 136 6.40 3.21 4.10
C SER A 136 5.70 1.89 3.78
N VAL A 137 4.35 1.85 3.92
CA VAL A 137 3.51 0.80 3.33
C VAL A 137 3.68 0.85 1.82
N LEU A 138 3.75 2.06 1.25
CA LEU A 138 3.90 2.28 -0.17
C LEU A 138 5.32 2.56 -0.67
N LYS A 139 6.32 1.98 0.00
CA LYS A 139 7.72 2.05 -0.43
C LYS A 139 7.93 1.19 -1.69
N ASN A 140 7.98 1.87 -2.83
CA ASN A 140 8.09 1.36 -4.21
C ASN A 140 6.77 1.28 -5.01
N GLU A 141 5.65 1.92 -4.57
CA GLU A 141 4.66 2.61 -5.45
C GLU A 141 4.90 2.45 -6.93
N PHE A 142 5.56 3.49 -7.42
CA PHE A 142 5.56 3.83 -8.81
C PHE A 142 6.99 3.76 -9.30
N GLY A 143 7.21 2.99 -10.36
CA GLY A 143 8.48 2.97 -11.06
C GLY A 143 8.87 4.39 -11.51
N PRO A 144 10.17 4.68 -11.64
CA PRO A 144 10.63 6.01 -12.07
C PRO A 144 10.14 6.42 -13.46
N GLU A 145 9.64 5.48 -14.27
CA GLU A 145 9.13 5.73 -15.63
C GLU A 145 7.67 6.22 -15.66
N GLU A 146 6.94 6.11 -14.55
CA GLU A 146 5.47 6.29 -14.52
C GLU A 146 5.03 7.75 -14.30
N ASN A 147 5.99 8.66 -14.13
CA ASN A 147 5.79 10.09 -13.88
C ASN A 147 4.96 10.42 -12.61
N VAL A 148 4.95 9.53 -11.62
CA VAL A 148 4.30 9.76 -10.33
C VAL A 148 5.23 10.47 -9.35
N LEU A 149 4.74 11.55 -8.78
CA LEU A 149 5.45 12.42 -7.85
C LEU A 149 5.08 12.11 -6.40
N ASN A 150 6.04 12.26 -5.49
CA ASN A 150 5.76 12.29 -4.05
C ASN A 150 5.08 13.62 -3.68
N GLY A 151 3.89 13.54 -3.08
CA GLY A 151 3.04 14.69 -2.78
C GLY A 151 2.46 15.36 -4.02
N ILE A 152 2.00 16.60 -3.85
CA ILE A 152 1.49 17.48 -4.92
C ILE A 152 1.88 18.93 -4.63
N LYS A 153 1.91 19.78 -5.66
CA LYS A 153 1.95 21.24 -5.54
C LYS A 153 0.74 21.83 -6.25
N LEU A 154 -0.06 22.60 -5.51
CA LEU A 154 -1.28 23.29 -5.98
C LEU A 154 -1.16 24.83 -5.79
N GLY A 155 0.00 25.30 -5.31
CA GLY A 155 0.34 26.72 -5.23
C GLY A 155 0.12 27.33 -3.85
N LYS A 156 0.44 28.64 -3.72
CA LYS A 156 0.63 29.33 -2.43
C LYS A 156 -0.64 29.57 -1.60
N GLN A 157 -1.77 28.94 -1.95
CA GLN A 157 -3.08 29.22 -1.36
C GLN A 157 -3.37 28.33 -0.14
N ARG A 158 -3.93 28.89 0.93
CA ARG A 158 -4.11 28.17 2.22
C ARG A 158 -4.96 26.90 2.10
N LEU A 159 -5.93 26.87 1.18
CA LEU A 159 -6.79 25.71 0.94
C LEU A 159 -6.05 24.62 0.16
N ALA A 160 -5.26 24.99 -0.85
CA ALA A 160 -4.35 24.09 -1.57
C ALA A 160 -3.38 23.40 -0.60
N ALA A 161 -2.78 24.16 0.32
CA ALA A 161 -1.86 23.64 1.33
C ALA A 161 -2.44 22.54 2.23
N ALA A 162 -3.77 22.38 2.34
CA ALA A 162 -4.38 21.26 3.07
C ALA A 162 -4.25 19.94 2.28
N TYR A 163 -4.52 19.96 0.97
CA TYR A 163 -4.33 18.82 0.07
C TYR A 163 -2.84 18.47 -0.12
N GLU A 164 -1.97 19.49 -0.23
CA GLU A 164 -0.51 19.29 -0.33
C GLU A 164 0.07 18.54 0.88
N ARG A 165 -0.54 18.68 2.07
CA ARG A 165 -0.09 17.99 3.30
C ARG A 165 -0.56 16.55 3.43
N THR A 166 -1.63 16.15 2.75
CA THR A 166 -2.24 14.80 2.91
C THR A 166 -2.23 13.96 1.65
N THR A 167 -1.63 14.47 0.57
CA THR A 167 -1.39 13.72 -0.66
C THR A 167 -0.05 12.98 -0.54
N VAL A 168 -0.08 11.68 -0.77
CA VAL A 168 1.08 10.79 -0.71
C VAL A 168 1.78 10.78 -2.05
N PHE A 169 1.00 10.60 -3.11
CA PHE A 169 1.45 10.54 -4.50
C PHE A 169 0.49 11.29 -5.42
N SER A 170 1.02 11.86 -6.51
CA SER A 170 0.21 12.40 -7.59
C SER A 170 0.82 12.20 -8.98
N LYS A 171 -0.02 11.98 -9.98
CA LYS A 171 0.32 12.03 -11.40
C LYS A 171 -0.37 13.26 -12.01
N PHE A 172 0.35 14.06 -12.78
CA PHE A 172 -0.13 15.34 -13.31
C PHE A 172 -0.38 15.27 -14.81
N TYR A 173 -1.58 15.68 -15.22
CA TYR A 173 -1.99 15.81 -16.61
C TYR A 173 -2.12 17.30 -16.92
N ALA A 174 -1.26 17.81 -17.81
CA ALA A 174 -1.23 19.23 -18.16
C ALA A 174 -2.42 19.61 -19.07
N ALA A 175 -2.90 20.83 -18.95
CA ALA A 175 -3.96 21.36 -19.82
C ALA A 175 -3.58 21.26 -21.30
N ASN A 176 -4.52 20.84 -22.17
CA ASN A 176 -4.28 20.55 -23.59
C ASN A 176 -3.31 19.36 -23.87
N SER A 177 -2.90 18.63 -22.84
CA SER A 177 -2.06 17.42 -22.91
C SER A 177 -2.52 16.36 -21.92
N ILE A 178 -3.83 16.29 -21.69
CA ILE A 178 -4.47 15.21 -20.93
C ILE A 178 -4.45 13.97 -21.84
N PRO A 179 -3.97 12.80 -21.36
CA PRO A 179 -3.91 11.58 -22.16
C PRO A 179 -5.33 11.06 -22.45
N ASP A 180 -5.43 10.03 -23.28
CA ASP A 180 -6.73 9.44 -23.64
C ASP A 180 -7.30 8.55 -22.52
N ASP A 181 -8.49 8.03 -22.75
CA ASP A 181 -9.24 7.26 -21.77
C ASP A 181 -8.60 5.88 -21.47
N GLU A 182 -7.74 5.34 -22.35
CA GLU A 182 -7.02 4.07 -22.13
C GLU A 182 -5.86 4.27 -21.13
N ASP A 183 -5.05 5.30 -21.34
CA ASP A 183 -4.01 5.72 -20.39
C ASP A 183 -4.60 6.15 -19.03
N LEU A 184 -5.69 6.93 -19.04
CA LEU A 184 -6.33 7.41 -17.82
C LEU A 184 -6.93 6.28 -16.98
N VAL A 185 -7.54 5.25 -17.60
CA VAL A 185 -8.07 4.11 -16.83
C VAL A 185 -6.93 3.24 -16.30
N ALA A 186 -5.83 3.05 -17.05
CA ALA A 186 -4.64 2.37 -16.57
C ALA A 186 -4.04 3.05 -15.33
N ASP A 187 -3.90 4.38 -15.37
CA ASP A 187 -3.40 5.19 -14.26
C ASP A 187 -4.29 5.13 -13.01
N ILE A 188 -5.62 5.21 -13.17
CA ILE A 188 -6.54 5.01 -12.03
C ILE A 188 -6.41 3.60 -11.47
N CYS A 189 -6.34 2.56 -12.31
CA CYS A 189 -6.19 1.18 -11.86
C CYS A 189 -4.88 0.96 -11.09
N GLN A 190 -3.78 1.61 -11.51
CA GLN A 190 -2.53 1.55 -10.76
C GLN A 190 -2.66 2.22 -9.38
N PHE A 191 -3.21 3.44 -9.32
CA PHE A 191 -3.48 4.12 -8.04
C PHE A 191 -4.49 3.36 -7.16
N ALA A 192 -5.42 2.63 -7.77
CA ALA A 192 -6.40 1.79 -7.05
C ALA A 192 -5.74 0.58 -6.36
N ASN A 193 -4.79 -0.09 -7.04
CA ASN A 193 -3.98 -1.14 -6.42
C ASN A 193 -3.20 -0.59 -5.20
N ALA A 194 -2.63 0.61 -5.32
CA ALA A 194 -1.95 1.31 -4.23
C ALA A 194 -2.86 1.59 -3.03
N LEU A 195 -4.07 2.06 -3.30
CA LEU A 195 -5.09 2.32 -2.28
C LEU A 195 -5.55 1.01 -1.61
N ALA A 196 -5.69 -0.09 -2.35
CA ALA A 196 -6.02 -1.39 -1.80
C ALA A 196 -4.92 -1.91 -0.85
N LYS A 197 -3.64 -1.71 -1.17
CA LYS A 197 -2.52 -2.02 -0.26
C LYS A 197 -2.59 -1.20 1.03
N LEU A 198 -2.89 0.11 0.95
CA LEU A 198 -3.10 0.95 2.16
C LEU A 198 -4.29 0.49 2.99
N TYR A 199 -5.42 0.14 2.36
CA TYR A 199 -6.59 -0.37 3.06
C TYR A 199 -6.29 -1.71 3.77
N ARG A 200 -5.55 -2.63 3.14
CA ARG A 200 -5.06 -3.86 3.78
C ARG A 200 -4.15 -3.57 4.97
N ALA A 201 -3.21 -2.64 4.83
CA ALA A 201 -2.33 -2.23 5.92
C ALA A 201 -3.13 -1.66 7.11
N GLN A 202 -4.14 -0.84 6.83
CA GLN A 202 -5.01 -0.26 7.85
C GLN A 202 -5.85 -1.32 8.57
N ASP A 203 -6.47 -2.25 7.83
CA ASP A 203 -7.26 -3.35 8.40
C ASP A 203 -6.41 -4.29 9.26
N ALA A 204 -5.17 -4.57 8.84
CA ALA A 204 -4.21 -5.39 9.58
C ALA A 204 -3.51 -4.64 10.74
N GLY A 205 -3.94 -3.42 11.07
CA GLY A 205 -3.37 -2.64 12.18
C GLY A 205 -1.90 -2.23 11.99
N VAL A 206 -1.40 -2.20 10.75
CA VAL A 206 -0.01 -1.87 10.45
C VAL A 206 0.27 -0.40 10.79
N VAL A 207 1.21 -0.18 11.70
CA VAL A 207 1.71 1.15 12.11
C VAL A 207 3.10 1.43 11.54
N PRO A 208 3.50 2.71 11.36
CA PRO A 208 4.82 3.04 10.80
C PRO A 208 5.95 2.51 11.69
N GLY A 209 6.99 1.92 11.09
CA GLY A 209 8.13 1.36 11.81
C GLY A 209 7.90 -0.03 12.43
N SER A 210 7.05 -0.86 11.82
CA SER A 210 6.87 -2.27 12.18
C SER A 210 7.06 -3.21 10.97
N ALA A 211 7.09 -4.52 11.19
CA ALA A 211 7.21 -5.54 10.13
C ALA A 211 5.95 -5.66 9.22
N GLY A 212 5.01 -4.72 9.32
CA GLY A 212 3.73 -4.79 8.63
C GLY A 212 3.78 -4.66 7.10
N ALA A 213 4.85 -4.12 6.50
CA ALA A 213 4.99 -4.11 5.04
C ALA A 213 5.11 -5.54 4.48
N GLU A 214 5.92 -6.39 5.12
CA GLU A 214 6.07 -7.82 4.79
C GLU A 214 4.71 -8.56 4.94
N VAL A 215 3.88 -8.17 5.92
CA VAL A 215 2.51 -8.69 6.10
C VAL A 215 1.58 -8.25 4.96
N VAL A 216 1.65 -6.99 4.53
CA VAL A 216 0.80 -6.46 3.43
C VAL A 216 1.15 -7.14 2.09
N GLU A 217 2.41 -7.45 1.85
CA GLU A 217 2.86 -8.21 0.67
C GLU A 217 2.34 -9.65 0.68
N VAL A 218 2.36 -10.34 1.83
CA VAL A 218 1.82 -11.70 1.92
C VAL A 218 0.29 -11.72 1.80
N LEU A 219 -0.40 -10.71 2.34
CA LEU A 219 -1.83 -10.52 2.11
C LEU A 219 -2.16 -10.20 0.64
N GLN A 220 -1.33 -9.42 -0.06
CA GLN A 220 -1.46 -9.18 -1.50
C GLN A 220 -1.31 -10.51 -2.26
N LEU A 221 -0.24 -11.25 -2.02
CA LEU A 221 0.03 -12.51 -2.72
C LEU A 221 -1.10 -13.54 -2.50
N ALA A 222 -1.66 -13.60 -1.30
CA ALA A 222 -2.80 -14.45 -0.99
C ALA A 222 -4.09 -14.02 -1.72
N GLU A 223 -4.35 -12.71 -1.88
CA GLU A 223 -5.47 -12.19 -2.68
C GLU A 223 -5.26 -12.44 -4.19
N ASP A 224 -4.05 -12.22 -4.71
CA ASP A 224 -3.70 -12.46 -6.11
C ASP A 224 -3.84 -13.95 -6.48
N MET A 225 -3.47 -14.86 -5.57
CA MET A 225 -3.67 -16.30 -5.73
C MET A 225 -5.15 -16.73 -5.60
N ALA A 226 -6.01 -15.92 -4.96
CA ALA A 226 -7.44 -16.19 -4.82
C ALA A 226 -8.28 -15.60 -5.97
N ALA A 227 -7.72 -14.71 -6.79
CA ALA A 227 -8.40 -14.11 -7.94
C ALA A 227 -8.49 -15.10 -9.12
N PRO A 228 -9.70 -15.45 -9.62
CA PRO A 228 -9.84 -16.41 -10.70
C PRO A 228 -9.36 -15.83 -12.04
N PHE A 229 -8.26 -16.36 -12.57
CA PHE A 229 -7.74 -16.14 -13.92
C PHE A 229 -7.77 -14.69 -14.42
N GLN A 230 -6.92 -13.84 -13.85
CA GLN A 230 -6.33 -12.73 -14.61
C GLN A 230 -4.85 -13.01 -14.84
N GLN A 231 -4.37 -12.73 -16.06
CA GLN A 231 -2.94 -12.82 -16.34
C GLN A 231 -2.20 -11.79 -15.47
N PRO A 232 -1.04 -12.12 -14.89
CA PRO A 232 -0.27 -11.15 -14.12
C PRO A 232 0.20 -10.05 -15.07
N LEU A 233 -0.39 -8.86 -14.94
CA LEU A 233 0.20 -7.64 -15.49
C LEU A 233 1.58 -7.49 -14.86
N ARG A 234 2.62 -7.66 -15.68
CA ARG A 234 4.01 -7.45 -15.28
C ARG A 234 4.21 -5.97 -14.96
N GLY A 235 4.23 -5.64 -13.68
CA GLY A 235 4.65 -4.35 -13.14
C GLY A 235 5.58 -4.55 -11.95
N GLN A 236 6.76 -3.94 -12.00
CA GLN A 236 7.67 -3.85 -10.86
C GLN A 236 7.09 -2.87 -9.82
N GLY A 237 7.44 -2.93 -8.53
CA GLY A 237 8.28 -3.92 -7.85
C GLY A 237 8.37 -3.55 -6.37
N TRP A 238 8.15 -4.50 -5.47
CA TRP A 238 7.56 -4.16 -4.17
C TRP A 238 8.03 -4.97 -2.98
N GLY A 239 8.29 -4.27 -1.89
CA GLY A 239 8.99 -4.81 -0.73
C GLY A 239 10.50 -4.75 -0.90
N LEU A 240 11.17 -5.72 -0.29
CA LEU A 240 12.43 -6.20 -0.84
C LEU A 240 12.12 -6.85 -2.20
N ASP A 241 12.75 -6.38 -3.27
CA ASP A 241 12.63 -7.07 -4.57
C ASP A 241 13.14 -8.52 -4.46
N GLY A 242 12.84 -9.37 -5.44
CA GLY A 242 13.27 -10.79 -5.39
C GLY A 242 14.75 -10.97 -5.03
N PRO A 243 15.68 -10.25 -5.69
CA PRO A 243 17.10 -10.16 -5.30
C PRO A 243 17.38 -9.68 -3.88
N GLU A 244 16.78 -8.58 -3.42
CA GLU A 244 16.97 -8.03 -2.06
C GLU A 244 16.45 -8.98 -0.97
N ARG A 245 15.32 -9.64 -1.22
CA ARG A 245 14.70 -10.62 -0.33
C ARG A 245 15.59 -11.85 -0.20
N ARG A 246 16.04 -12.37 -1.35
CA ARG A 246 17.05 -13.42 -1.44
C ARG A 246 18.33 -13.05 -0.68
N ALA A 247 18.78 -11.80 -0.76
CA ALA A 247 19.95 -11.34 -0.02
C ALA A 247 19.73 -11.35 1.50
N VAL A 248 18.56 -10.92 1.98
CA VAL A 248 18.18 -10.96 3.41
C VAL A 248 18.03 -12.40 3.91
N GLU A 249 17.38 -13.28 3.16
CA GLU A 249 17.30 -14.73 3.43
C GLU A 249 18.69 -15.35 3.55
N LEU A 250 19.54 -15.21 2.53
CA LEU A 250 20.90 -15.74 2.52
C LEU A 250 21.74 -15.19 3.68
N ARG A 251 21.54 -13.93 4.06
CA ARG A 251 22.23 -13.34 5.22
C ARG A 251 21.72 -13.91 6.55
N ALA A 252 20.43 -14.13 6.68
CA ALA A 252 19.83 -14.75 7.87
C ALA A 252 20.27 -16.21 8.02
N MET A 253 20.19 -17.00 6.94
CA MET A 253 20.73 -18.36 6.86
C MET A 253 22.20 -18.40 7.30
N LYS A 254 23.03 -17.48 6.79
CA LYS A 254 24.45 -17.47 7.17
C LYS A 254 24.68 -17.18 8.67
N VAL A 255 23.88 -16.29 9.26
CA VAL A 255 23.93 -16.02 10.72
C VAL A 255 23.41 -17.22 11.53
N ALA A 256 22.44 -17.97 11.00
CA ALA A 256 21.94 -19.20 11.60
C ALA A 256 22.98 -20.33 11.55
N GLU A 257 23.67 -20.56 10.43
CA GLU A 257 24.80 -21.51 10.32
C GLU A 257 25.88 -21.24 11.37
N ASP A 258 26.28 -19.96 11.52
CA ASP A 258 27.30 -19.53 12.46
C ASP A 258 26.85 -19.74 13.93
N TRP A 259 25.54 -19.76 14.20
CA TRP A 259 24.98 -20.11 15.50
C TRP A 259 24.88 -21.62 15.71
N LEU A 260 24.34 -22.37 14.76
CA LEU A 260 24.25 -23.83 14.80
C LEU A 260 25.62 -24.48 15.04
N THR A 261 26.64 -23.99 14.33
CA THR A 261 28.04 -24.41 14.51
C THR A 261 28.56 -24.16 15.92
N ARG A 262 28.27 -22.98 16.49
CA ARG A 262 28.71 -22.60 17.85
C ARG A 262 28.00 -23.40 18.94
N GLU A 263 26.75 -23.74 18.71
CA GLU A 263 25.90 -24.53 19.59
C GLU A 263 26.12 -26.05 19.49
N GLY A 264 27.09 -26.49 18.67
CA GLY A 264 27.49 -27.89 18.55
C GLY A 264 26.56 -28.75 17.69
N PHE A 265 25.74 -28.16 16.83
CA PHE A 265 24.93 -28.91 15.87
C PHE A 265 25.75 -29.35 14.66
N ASN A 266 25.53 -30.58 14.22
CA ASN A 266 25.76 -30.99 12.83
C ASN A 266 24.47 -30.73 12.05
N PHE A 267 24.50 -30.09 10.88
CA PHE A 267 23.28 -29.66 10.19
C PHE A 267 23.37 -29.71 8.66
N THR A 268 22.21 -29.79 8.03
CA THR A 268 22.01 -29.77 6.58
C THR A 268 20.99 -28.69 6.24
N ASP A 269 21.32 -27.79 5.33
CA ASP A 269 20.35 -26.86 4.71
C ASP A 269 19.40 -27.67 3.83
N VAL A 270 18.10 -27.56 4.12
CA VAL A 270 17.01 -28.22 3.39
C VAL A 270 15.94 -27.22 2.92
N SER A 271 16.20 -25.90 3.08
CA SER A 271 15.26 -24.79 2.79
C SER A 271 14.63 -24.82 1.39
N ALA A 272 15.31 -25.41 0.42
CA ALA A 272 14.82 -25.57 -0.97
C ALA A 272 13.98 -26.84 -1.22
N SER A 273 13.78 -27.70 -0.22
CA SER A 273 13.33 -29.09 -0.40
C SER A 273 12.42 -29.65 0.70
N ASP A 274 12.26 -28.95 1.82
CA ASP A 274 11.54 -29.39 3.02
C ASP A 274 10.72 -28.23 3.62
N SER A 275 9.90 -28.49 4.65
CA SER A 275 9.07 -27.47 5.32
C SER A 275 9.78 -26.79 6.51
N CYS A 276 11.11 -26.72 6.47
CA CYS A 276 11.98 -26.04 7.43
C CYS A 276 13.31 -25.67 6.76
N ASP A 277 14.12 -24.81 7.39
CA ASP A 277 15.40 -24.37 6.82
C ASP A 277 16.55 -25.34 7.06
N PHE A 278 16.70 -25.85 8.29
CA PHE A 278 17.74 -26.85 8.61
C PHE A 278 17.19 -28.08 9.33
N ARG A 279 17.66 -29.25 8.89
CA ARG A 279 17.68 -30.47 9.70
C ARG A 279 19.00 -30.51 10.45
N ALA A 280 18.96 -30.48 11.77
CA ALA A 280 20.14 -30.44 12.62
C ALA A 280 20.18 -31.64 13.58
N ARG A 281 21.36 -31.95 14.13
CA ARG A 281 21.55 -33.03 15.11
C ARG A 281 22.52 -32.61 16.19
N ARG A 282 22.13 -32.80 17.45
CA ARG A 282 22.94 -32.52 18.65
C ARG A 282 22.60 -33.53 19.75
N ASP A 283 23.62 -34.00 20.47
CA ASP A 283 23.53 -34.99 21.55
C ASP A 283 22.76 -36.28 21.15
N GLY A 284 22.89 -36.68 19.89
CA GLY A 284 22.22 -37.85 19.31
C GLY A 284 20.78 -37.61 18.83
N SER A 285 20.13 -36.53 19.26
CA SER A 285 18.77 -36.13 18.88
C SER A 285 18.74 -35.29 17.60
N ASP A 286 17.75 -35.52 16.76
CA ASP A 286 17.49 -34.72 15.56
C ASP A 286 16.58 -33.53 15.89
N TRP A 287 16.84 -32.38 15.26
CA TRP A 287 16.23 -31.08 15.53
C TRP A 287 15.74 -30.40 14.24
N ILE A 288 14.64 -29.66 14.36
CA ILE A 288 14.08 -28.86 13.27
C ILE A 288 14.30 -27.37 13.52
N ILE A 289 14.96 -26.69 12.58
CA ILE A 289 15.33 -25.28 12.73
C ILE A 289 14.63 -24.45 11.65
N GLU A 290 13.95 -23.39 12.09
CA GLU A 290 13.37 -22.35 11.22
C GLU A 290 14.16 -21.05 11.36
N VAL A 291 14.37 -20.34 10.25
CA VAL A 291 15.15 -19.11 10.18
C VAL A 291 14.34 -18.01 9.51
N LYS A 292 14.11 -16.90 10.22
CA LYS A 292 13.40 -15.73 9.67
C LYS A 292 14.32 -14.51 9.66
N GLY A 293 14.58 -13.95 8.49
CA GLY A 293 15.38 -12.74 8.30
C GLY A 293 14.52 -11.49 8.14
N THR A 294 14.87 -10.39 8.81
CA THR A 294 14.25 -9.08 8.56
C THR A 294 15.25 -7.93 8.70
N THR A 295 14.99 -6.85 7.97
CA THR A 295 15.71 -5.57 8.13
C THR A 295 15.21 -4.76 9.33
N GLY A 296 14.00 -5.08 9.84
CA GLY A 296 13.37 -4.44 10.99
C GLY A 296 13.76 -5.05 12.35
N GLY A 297 12.92 -4.82 13.36
CA GLY A 297 13.05 -5.43 14.69
C GLY A 297 12.10 -6.63 14.88
N PRO A 298 12.41 -7.57 15.81
CA PRO A 298 11.69 -8.83 15.95
C PRO A 298 10.39 -8.64 16.75
N LYS A 299 9.34 -8.13 16.11
CA LYS A 299 8.00 -7.96 16.72
C LYS A 299 7.06 -9.13 16.43
N SER A 300 7.08 -9.62 15.20
CA SER A 300 6.30 -10.76 14.70
C SER A 300 7.09 -11.45 13.59
N ILE A 301 6.70 -12.68 13.25
CA ILE A 301 7.17 -13.42 12.08
C ILE A 301 5.97 -14.02 11.36
N LEU A 302 6.12 -14.29 10.06
CA LEU A 302 5.16 -15.05 9.28
C LEU A 302 5.58 -16.52 9.24
N VAL A 303 4.61 -17.42 9.42
CA VAL A 303 4.82 -18.88 9.43
C VAL A 303 3.74 -19.56 8.61
N THR A 304 4.11 -20.51 7.75
CA THR A 304 3.13 -21.25 6.95
C THR A 304 2.38 -22.30 7.78
N ARG A 305 1.24 -22.79 7.26
CA ARG A 305 0.50 -23.91 7.88
C ARG A 305 1.38 -25.15 8.08
N ASN A 306 2.29 -25.41 7.14
CA ASN A 306 3.21 -26.56 7.20
C ASN A 306 4.29 -26.36 8.27
N GLU A 307 4.90 -25.17 8.34
CA GLU A 307 5.83 -24.81 9.42
C GLU A 307 5.16 -24.93 10.79
N VAL A 308 3.95 -24.38 10.98
CA VAL A 308 3.20 -24.49 12.24
C VAL A 308 2.93 -25.95 12.61
N ALA A 309 2.52 -26.79 11.65
CA ALA A 309 2.27 -28.20 11.89
C ALA A 309 3.56 -28.96 12.26
N LEU A 310 4.64 -28.73 11.51
CA LEU A 310 5.96 -29.35 11.73
C LEU A 310 6.53 -28.94 13.09
N HIS A 311 6.60 -27.64 13.39
CA HIS A 311 7.20 -27.15 14.63
C HIS A 311 6.37 -27.47 15.88
N ARG A 312 5.03 -27.58 15.78
CA ARG A 312 4.22 -28.18 16.87
C ARG A 312 4.57 -29.66 17.09
N ALA A 313 4.69 -30.45 16.02
CA ALA A 313 4.98 -31.88 16.10
C ALA A 313 6.41 -32.20 16.57
N SER A 314 7.37 -31.31 16.30
CA SER A 314 8.78 -31.49 16.64
C SER A 314 9.23 -30.85 17.96
N HIS A 315 8.37 -30.05 18.62
CA HIS A 315 8.67 -29.52 19.96
C HIS A 315 8.86 -30.66 20.98
N PRO A 316 9.90 -30.64 21.85
CA PRO A 316 10.86 -29.55 22.10
C PRO A 316 12.15 -29.61 21.27
N LEU A 317 12.29 -30.56 20.35
CA LEU A 317 13.47 -30.68 19.46
C LEU A 317 13.32 -29.76 18.25
N ASN A 318 13.02 -28.49 18.50
CA ASN A 318 12.82 -27.47 17.50
C ASN A 318 13.40 -26.11 17.94
N ALA A 319 13.78 -25.28 16.99
CA ALA A 319 14.21 -23.91 17.25
C ALA A 319 13.70 -22.94 16.18
N LEU A 320 13.56 -21.68 16.58
CA LEU A 320 13.32 -20.54 15.71
C LEU A 320 14.46 -19.54 15.88
N LEU A 321 15.07 -19.14 14.76
CA LEU A 321 16.19 -18.23 14.68
C LEU A 321 15.77 -16.97 13.91
N VAL A 322 15.45 -15.89 14.64
CA VAL A 322 15.06 -14.62 14.02
C VAL A 322 16.27 -13.70 13.92
N VAL A 323 16.73 -13.44 12.69
CA VAL A 323 17.86 -12.55 12.40
C VAL A 323 17.32 -11.18 11.99
N HIS A 324 17.45 -10.20 12.88
CA HIS A 324 16.81 -8.89 12.75
C HIS A 324 17.84 -7.75 12.63
N GLY A 325 17.44 -6.61 12.08
CA GLY A 325 18.35 -5.47 11.85
C GLY A 325 19.39 -5.73 10.76
N ILE A 326 19.08 -6.59 9.78
CA ILE A 326 19.90 -6.78 8.58
C ILE A 326 19.92 -5.48 7.77
N LYS A 327 21.10 -5.09 7.26
CA LYS A 327 21.30 -3.85 6.49
C LYS A 327 21.60 -4.19 5.04
N LEU A 328 20.81 -3.65 4.13
CA LEU A 328 21.04 -3.74 2.69
C LEU A 328 21.92 -2.57 2.21
N GLY A 329 22.99 -2.90 1.49
CA GLY A 329 23.82 -1.94 0.78
C GLY A 329 23.21 -1.55 -0.58
N LYS A 330 23.65 -0.41 -1.14
CA LYS A 330 23.21 0.09 -2.46
C LYS A 330 23.55 -0.84 -3.64
N ASN A 331 24.31 -1.90 -3.39
CA ASN A 331 24.70 -2.96 -4.32
C ASN A 331 23.87 -4.25 -4.13
N GLY A 332 22.78 -4.21 -3.36
CA GLY A 332 21.96 -5.39 -3.02
C GLY A 332 22.57 -6.33 -1.96
N ALA A 333 23.77 -6.04 -1.45
CA ALA A 333 24.41 -6.90 -0.46
C ALA A 333 23.82 -6.72 0.94
N ALA A 334 23.33 -7.81 1.54
CA ALA A 334 22.84 -7.83 2.91
C ALA A 334 23.97 -8.09 3.93
N THR A 335 24.02 -7.29 5.00
CA THR A 335 25.09 -7.30 6.02
C THR A 335 24.52 -7.12 7.43
N GLY A 336 25.32 -7.39 8.47
CA GLY A 336 24.89 -7.23 9.86
C GLY A 336 23.87 -8.30 10.28
N GLY A 337 22.83 -7.90 11.01
CA GLY A 337 21.87 -8.81 11.63
C GLY A 337 22.27 -9.24 13.04
N SER A 338 21.35 -9.09 13.99
CA SER A 338 21.40 -9.64 15.35
C SER A 338 20.47 -10.85 15.44
N LEU A 339 20.91 -11.91 16.12
CA LEU A 339 20.13 -13.14 16.25
C LEU A 339 19.34 -13.16 17.57
N LEU A 340 18.04 -13.39 17.46
CA LEU A 340 17.17 -13.87 18.53
C LEU A 340 16.89 -15.35 18.32
N ALA A 341 17.47 -16.22 19.16
CA ALA A 341 17.25 -17.66 19.12
C ALA A 341 16.22 -18.07 20.19
N ILE A 342 15.22 -18.85 19.78
CA ILE A 342 14.20 -19.45 20.66
C ILE A 342 14.30 -20.97 20.51
N SER A 343 14.76 -21.64 21.57
CA SER A 343 15.07 -23.08 21.59
C SER A 343 14.90 -23.63 23.02
N PRO A 344 13.93 -24.51 23.31
CA PRO A 344 12.89 -25.01 22.40
C PRO A 344 11.93 -23.89 21.97
N TRP A 345 11.32 -24.02 20.79
CA TRP A 345 10.30 -23.07 20.33
C TRP A 345 8.88 -23.63 20.54
N LEU A 346 8.27 -23.23 21.65
CA LEU A 346 6.86 -23.48 21.92
C LEU A 346 6.00 -22.45 21.17
N LEU A 347 5.15 -22.93 20.27
CA LEU A 347 4.12 -22.13 19.60
C LEU A 347 2.97 -21.88 20.59
N ASP A 348 2.70 -20.60 20.89
CA ASP A 348 1.57 -20.16 21.71
C ASP A 348 0.38 -19.81 20.80
N ASP A 349 -0.68 -20.60 20.89
CA ASP A 349 -1.87 -20.46 20.05
C ASP A 349 -2.61 -19.12 20.27
N ASN A 350 -2.44 -18.47 21.42
CA ASN A 350 -2.99 -17.13 21.68
C ASN A 350 -2.21 -16.02 20.96
N ARG A 351 -1.07 -16.37 20.35
CA ARG A 351 -0.17 -15.47 19.59
C ARG A 351 -0.09 -15.85 18.11
N LEU A 352 -0.88 -16.83 17.67
CA LEU A 352 -1.00 -17.22 16.26
C LEU A 352 -2.30 -16.64 15.67
N GLU A 353 -2.16 -15.78 14.68
CA GLU A 353 -3.27 -15.25 13.89
C GLU A 353 -3.21 -15.86 12.47
N ALA A 354 -4.33 -16.42 12.01
CA ALA A 354 -4.41 -17.06 10.70
C ALA A 354 -4.67 -16.02 9.61
N THR A 355 -3.62 -15.65 8.87
CA THR A 355 -3.65 -14.57 7.86
C THR A 355 -4.12 -15.02 6.48
N SER A 356 -4.10 -16.33 6.17
CA SER A 356 -4.46 -16.86 4.85
C SER A 356 -5.11 -18.25 4.93
N TYR A 357 -6.06 -18.52 4.03
CA TYR A 357 -6.76 -19.80 3.92
C TYR A 357 -6.82 -20.28 2.47
N GLU A 358 -6.22 -21.44 2.19
CA GLU A 358 -6.42 -22.18 0.94
C GLU A 358 -7.74 -22.97 1.01
N TYR A 359 -8.64 -22.79 0.04
CA TYR A 359 -9.86 -23.59 -0.15
C TYR A 359 -9.76 -24.39 -1.45
N ARG A 360 -9.78 -25.73 -1.34
CA ARG A 360 -9.67 -26.65 -2.48
C ARG A 360 -11.05 -27.05 -2.98
N LEU A 361 -11.24 -27.01 -4.30
CA LEU A 361 -12.50 -27.33 -4.99
C LEU A 361 -12.59 -28.80 -5.47
N SER A 362 -11.62 -29.64 -5.06
CA SER A 362 -11.49 -31.06 -5.40
C SER A 362 -10.89 -31.84 -4.23
#